data_AF-H6L6Y4-F1
#
_entry.id   AF-H6L6Y4-F1
#
_cell.length_a   1.000
_cell.length_b   1.000
_cell.length_c   1.000
_cell.angle_alpha   90.00
_cell.angle_beta   90.00
_cell.angle_gamma   90.00
#
_symmetry.space_group_name_H-M   'P 1'
#
loop_
_entity.id
_entity.type
_entity.pdbx_description
1 polymer ?
#
loop_
_entity_poly.entity_id
_entity_poly.type
_entity_poly.pdbx_seq_one_letter_code
_entity_poly.pdbx_strand_id
1 'polypeptide(L)'
;MFGFFRRKKKKEEPHYDPTNLRITDLRKGWFVDYDFQTWEAIEEYEYDWGNQDFSYEFLLDNGSGQQLFLSIEEDDGLNCVIFEKMRFSTLPQADEIEAAVKSNGKPPRQLQVNGIRYYFDGEYPGFWRNIKASKSQEFMLWDYWDDSDEKCLNIEQWDDNTFEAALGTWKPEHAFSNLTPREQA
;
A
#
# COMPACT_ATOMS: atom_id res chain seq x y z
N MET A 1 30.92 -11.21 44.86
CA MET A 1 30.75 -12.34 43.92
C MET A 1 29.60 -11.95 42.98
N PHE A 2 29.91 -11.70 41.71
CA PHE A 2 28.96 -11.24 40.69
C PHE A 2 28.09 -12.42 40.21
N GLY A 3 26.77 -12.32 40.35
CA GLY A 3 25.81 -13.26 39.79
C GLY A 3 25.08 -12.65 38.60
N PHE A 4 25.57 -12.95 37.39
CA PHE A 4 24.92 -12.58 36.13
C PHE A 4 23.73 -13.52 35.85
N PHE A 5 22.51 -13.08 36.14
CA PHE A 5 21.29 -13.76 35.69
C PHE A 5 20.87 -13.23 34.31
N ARG A 6 21.18 -14.00 33.25
CA ARG A 6 20.63 -13.80 31.90
C ARG A 6 19.13 -14.13 31.93
N ARG A 7 18.27 -13.10 31.86
CA ARG A 7 16.83 -13.23 31.68
C ARG A 7 16.58 -13.78 30.26
N LYS A 8 16.13 -15.03 30.14
CA LYS A 8 15.66 -15.57 28.85
C LYS A 8 14.47 -14.72 28.40
N LYS A 9 14.59 -14.05 27.25
CA LYS A 9 13.42 -13.44 26.57
C LYS A 9 12.44 -14.59 26.31
N LYS A 10 11.21 -14.49 26.82
CA LYS A 10 10.11 -15.32 26.34
C LYS A 10 9.98 -15.00 24.85
N LYS A 11 10.10 -16.02 23.98
CA LYS A 11 9.65 -15.87 22.60
C LYS A 11 8.14 -15.63 22.69
N GLU A 12 7.71 -14.44 22.30
CA GLU A 12 6.29 -14.18 22.10
C GLU A 12 5.82 -15.15 21.02
N GLU A 13 4.68 -15.82 21.27
CA GLU A 13 4.07 -16.67 20.27
C GLU A 13 3.67 -15.79 19.08
N PRO A 14 3.91 -16.23 17.84
CA PRO A 14 3.53 -15.45 16.67
C PRO A 14 2.03 -15.19 16.65
N HIS A 15 1.62 -14.02 16.17
CA HIS A 15 0.21 -13.63 16.02
C HIS A 15 -0.50 -14.36 14.86
N TYR A 16 0.20 -15.22 14.13
CA TYR A 16 -0.27 -15.92 12.93
C TYR A 16 -0.25 -17.44 13.12
N ASP A 17 -1.07 -18.16 12.36
CA ASP A 17 -1.03 -19.62 12.30
C ASP A 17 0.11 -20.05 11.34
N PRO A 18 1.22 -20.62 11.83
CA PRO A 18 2.35 -21.00 10.98
C PRO A 18 2.01 -22.11 9.98
N THR A 19 0.87 -22.78 10.13
CA THR A 19 0.39 -23.83 9.20
C THR A 19 -0.58 -23.32 8.16
N ASN A 20 -1.03 -22.06 8.27
CA ASN A 20 -1.98 -21.44 7.36
C ASN A 20 -1.71 -19.93 7.21
N LEU A 21 -0.55 -19.59 6.65
CA LEU A 21 -0.16 -18.21 6.37
C LEU A 21 -0.99 -17.64 5.22
N ARG A 22 -1.59 -16.47 5.45
CA ARG A 22 -2.34 -15.70 4.46
C ARG A 22 -1.64 -14.40 4.13
N ILE A 23 -2.01 -13.77 3.01
CA ILE A 23 -1.40 -12.50 2.60
C ILE A 23 -1.58 -11.39 3.66
N THR A 24 -2.66 -11.46 4.45
CA THR A 24 -2.95 -10.55 5.57
C THR A 24 -2.03 -10.76 6.78
N ASP A 25 -1.30 -11.86 6.85
CA ASP A 25 -0.24 -12.11 7.83
C ASP A 25 1.10 -11.47 7.44
N LEU A 26 1.23 -10.89 6.23
CA LEU A 26 2.48 -10.29 5.76
C LEU A 26 2.95 -9.20 6.74
N ARG A 27 4.26 -9.19 7.03
CA ARG A 27 4.90 -8.19 7.89
C ARG A 27 6.23 -7.77 7.28
N LYS A 28 6.72 -6.59 7.68
CA LYS A 28 8.08 -6.17 7.31
C LYS A 28 9.12 -7.25 7.60
N GLY A 29 9.95 -7.52 6.60
CA GLY A 29 11.03 -8.51 6.55
C GLY A 29 10.61 -9.85 5.97
N TRP A 30 9.32 -10.13 5.82
CA TRP A 30 8.84 -11.39 5.25
C TRP A 30 9.03 -11.44 3.74
N PHE A 31 9.02 -12.65 3.20
CA PHE A 31 9.05 -12.90 1.78
C PHE A 31 7.69 -13.38 1.28
N VAL A 32 7.34 -12.99 0.05
CA VAL A 32 6.14 -13.44 -0.66
C VAL A 32 6.48 -13.68 -2.13
N ASP A 33 5.97 -14.76 -2.71
CA ASP A 33 6.09 -15.02 -4.14
C ASP A 33 4.92 -14.41 -4.89
N TYR A 34 5.23 -13.62 -5.91
CA TYR A 34 4.29 -12.96 -6.82
C TYR A 34 4.92 -12.81 -8.22
N ASP A 35 4.15 -13.12 -9.26
CA ASP A 35 4.56 -13.02 -10.67
C ASP A 35 5.91 -13.71 -10.97
N PHE A 36 6.04 -14.97 -10.52
CA PHE A 36 7.24 -15.82 -10.68
C PHE A 36 8.52 -15.26 -10.04
N GLN A 37 8.39 -14.30 -9.12
CA GLN A 37 9.50 -13.70 -8.38
C GLN A 37 9.22 -13.73 -6.88
N THR A 38 10.29 -13.75 -6.09
CA THR A 38 10.23 -13.63 -4.63
C THR A 38 10.51 -12.18 -4.24
N TRP A 39 9.67 -11.64 -3.38
CA TRP A 39 9.72 -10.24 -2.93
C TRP A 39 9.88 -10.18 -1.42
N GLU A 40 10.80 -9.35 -0.92
CA GLU A 40 10.90 -9.01 0.51
C GLU A 40 10.04 -7.77 0.80
N ALA A 41 9.19 -7.85 1.82
CA ALA A 41 8.50 -6.69 2.37
C ALA A 41 9.48 -5.81 3.16
N ILE A 42 10.10 -4.83 2.52
CA ILE A 42 11.15 -4.00 3.15
C ILE A 42 10.59 -2.84 3.98
N GLU A 43 9.36 -2.39 3.70
CA GLU A 43 8.62 -1.43 4.52
C GLU A 43 7.16 -1.85 4.69
N GLU A 44 6.52 -1.32 5.74
CA GLU A 44 5.13 -1.58 6.11
C GLU A 44 4.50 -0.24 6.53
N TYR A 45 3.39 0.09 5.91
CA TYR A 45 2.66 1.33 6.06
C TYR A 45 1.23 1.02 6.51
N GLU A 46 0.68 1.92 7.31
CA GLU A 46 -0.70 1.88 7.80
C GLU A 46 -1.41 3.15 7.36
N TYR A 47 -2.61 2.98 6.85
CA TYR A 47 -3.54 4.05 6.53
C TYR A 47 -4.73 3.96 7.50
N ASP A 48 -5.03 5.06 8.18
CA ASP A 48 -6.18 5.21 9.07
C ASP A 48 -7.21 6.12 8.38
N TRP A 49 -8.37 5.53 8.07
CA TRP A 49 -9.48 6.18 7.38
C TRP A 49 -10.54 6.71 8.37
N GLY A 50 -10.26 6.63 9.68
CA GLY A 50 -11.19 6.92 10.75
C GLY A 50 -12.07 5.72 11.11
N ASN A 51 -12.88 5.86 12.16
CA ASN A 51 -13.84 4.83 12.60
C ASN A 51 -13.24 3.43 12.87
N GLN A 52 -11.94 3.35 13.18
CA GLN A 52 -11.20 2.07 13.34
C GLN A 52 -11.08 1.28 12.04
N ASP A 53 -11.17 1.96 10.90
CA ASP A 53 -10.95 1.41 9.57
C ASP A 53 -9.50 1.66 9.14
N PHE A 54 -8.81 0.57 8.78
CA PHE A 54 -7.39 0.58 8.48
C PHE A 54 -7.09 -0.28 7.27
N SER A 55 -6.20 0.21 6.41
CA SER A 55 -5.56 -0.60 5.37
C SER A 55 -4.04 -0.58 5.53
N TYR A 56 -3.40 -1.58 4.94
CA TYR A 56 -1.96 -1.79 5.05
C TYR A 56 -1.33 -1.81 3.66
N GLU A 57 -0.16 -1.18 3.53
CA GLU A 57 0.62 -1.24 2.31
C GLU A 57 2.06 -1.69 2.61
N PHE A 58 2.63 -2.48 1.71
CA PHE A 58 3.98 -3.00 1.83
C PHE A 58 4.83 -2.58 0.64
N LEU A 59 6.01 -2.02 0.90
CA LEU A 59 7.03 -1.87 -0.13
C LEU A 59 7.73 -3.21 -0.33
N LEU A 60 7.58 -3.77 -1.51
CA LEU A 60 8.15 -5.03 -1.93
C LEU A 60 9.40 -4.78 -2.78
N ASP A 61 10.49 -5.50 -2.49
CA ASP A 61 11.74 -5.46 -3.24
C ASP A 61 12.18 -6.87 -3.64
N ASN A 62 12.53 -7.08 -4.92
CA ASN A 62 12.93 -8.39 -5.42
C ASN A 62 14.46 -8.63 -5.40
N GLY A 63 15.25 -7.70 -4.84
CA GLY A 63 16.70 -7.75 -4.80
C GLY A 63 17.42 -7.45 -6.13
N SER A 64 16.68 -7.30 -7.24
CA SER A 64 17.23 -6.90 -8.55
C SER A 64 17.03 -5.42 -8.88
N GLY A 65 16.57 -4.64 -7.90
CA GLY A 65 16.28 -3.21 -8.04
C GLY A 65 14.88 -2.89 -8.56
N GLN A 66 13.96 -3.86 -8.61
CA GLN A 66 12.55 -3.60 -8.88
C GLN A 66 11.79 -3.48 -7.56
N GLN A 67 10.86 -2.53 -7.51
CA GLN A 67 10.03 -2.26 -6.35
C GLN A 67 8.57 -2.12 -6.76
N LEU A 68 7.69 -2.66 -5.91
CA LEU A 68 6.25 -2.58 -6.04
C LEU A 68 5.65 -2.25 -4.67
N PHE A 69 4.47 -1.65 -4.66
CA PHE A 69 3.69 -1.47 -3.45
C PHE A 69 2.52 -2.46 -3.47
N LEU A 70 2.33 -3.20 -2.39
CA LEU A 70 1.18 -4.09 -2.23
C LEU A 70 0.25 -3.49 -1.19
N SER A 71 -0.92 -3.01 -1.62
CA SER A 71 -2.01 -2.60 -0.74
C SER A 71 -2.90 -3.81 -0.41
N ILE A 72 -3.26 -3.95 0.87
CA ILE A 72 -4.12 -4.99 1.41
C ILE A 72 -5.20 -4.31 2.26
N GLU A 73 -6.46 -4.57 1.92
CA GLU A 73 -7.63 -4.03 2.61
C GLU A 73 -8.68 -5.13 2.80
N GLU A 74 -9.27 -5.18 3.99
CA GLU A 74 -10.39 -6.08 4.33
C GLU A 74 -11.65 -5.25 4.55
N ASP A 75 -12.47 -5.12 3.51
CA ASP A 75 -13.80 -4.48 3.58
C ASP A 75 -14.90 -5.53 3.33
N ASP A 76 -15.64 -5.45 2.21
CA ASP A 76 -16.61 -6.49 1.77
C ASP A 76 -15.93 -7.79 1.30
N GLY A 77 -14.61 -7.79 1.24
CA GLY A 77 -13.75 -8.90 0.87
C GLY A 77 -12.29 -8.49 0.96
N LEU A 78 -11.38 -9.44 0.76
CA LEU A 78 -9.95 -9.15 0.70
C LEU A 78 -9.61 -8.50 -0.65
N ASN A 79 -9.23 -7.24 -0.60
CA ASN A 79 -8.74 -6.49 -1.75
C ASN A 79 -7.22 -6.44 -1.72
N CYS A 80 -6.57 -6.84 -2.83
CA CYS A 80 -5.12 -6.76 -2.97
C CYS A 80 -4.79 -6.03 -4.27
N VAL A 81 -4.03 -4.96 -4.18
CA VAL A 81 -3.65 -4.15 -5.35
C VAL A 81 -2.15 -3.97 -5.38
N ILE A 82 -1.54 -4.27 -6.53
CA ILE A 82 -0.14 -3.98 -6.80
C ILE A 82 -0.05 -2.62 -7.47
N PHE A 83 0.66 -1.70 -6.82
CA PHE A 83 0.90 -0.35 -7.27
C PHE A 83 2.33 -0.13 -7.76
N GLU A 84 2.43 0.56 -8.88
CA GLU A 84 3.67 1.15 -9.39
C GLU A 84 3.59 2.67 -9.26
N LYS A 85 4.50 3.26 -8.48
CA LYS A 85 4.60 4.70 -8.36
C LYS A 85 5.00 5.32 -9.69
N MET A 86 4.32 6.41 -10.03
CA MET A 86 4.66 7.24 -11.17
C MET A 86 4.85 8.69 -10.73
N ARG A 87 5.61 9.45 -11.53
CA ARG A 87 5.72 10.88 -11.29
C ARG A 87 4.38 11.52 -11.64
N PHE A 88 3.74 12.18 -10.68
CA PHE A 88 2.47 12.90 -10.91
C PHE A 88 2.53 13.82 -12.13
N SER A 89 3.64 14.57 -12.31
CA SER A 89 3.86 15.46 -13.45
C SER A 89 3.94 14.78 -14.82
N THR A 90 3.94 13.44 -14.88
CA THR A 90 3.85 12.68 -16.13
C THR A 90 2.42 12.29 -16.50
N LEU A 91 1.44 12.53 -15.61
CA LEU A 91 0.03 12.42 -15.96
C LEU A 91 -0.32 13.47 -17.02
N PRO A 92 -1.01 13.08 -18.12
CA PRO A 92 -1.39 14.04 -19.15
C PRO A 92 -2.26 15.20 -18.64
N GLN A 93 -3.04 14.96 -17.58
CA GLN A 93 -3.91 15.95 -16.94
C GLN A 93 -3.35 16.55 -15.65
N ALA A 94 -2.05 16.43 -15.35
CA ALA A 94 -1.47 16.90 -14.08
C ALA A 94 -1.84 18.36 -13.74
N ASP A 95 -1.63 19.29 -14.67
CA ASP A 95 -1.94 20.72 -14.48
C ASP A 95 -3.45 20.96 -14.26
N GLU A 96 -4.31 20.18 -14.92
CA GLU A 96 -5.76 20.29 -14.78
C GLU A 96 -6.21 19.80 -13.40
N ILE A 97 -5.62 18.69 -12.92
CA ILE A 97 -5.87 18.14 -11.59
C ILE A 97 -5.47 19.17 -10.52
N GLU A 98 -4.25 19.70 -10.58
CA GLU A 98 -3.78 20.70 -9.62
C GLU A 98 -4.68 21.95 -9.60
N ALA A 99 -5.02 22.47 -10.79
CA ALA A 99 -5.89 23.64 -10.90
C ALA A 99 -7.30 23.38 -10.35
N ALA A 100 -7.88 22.21 -10.64
CA ALA A 100 -9.20 21.82 -10.16
C ALA A 100 -9.20 21.71 -8.62
N VAL A 101 -8.29 20.91 -8.05
CA VAL A 101 -8.14 20.73 -6.61
C VAL A 101 -7.92 22.07 -5.91
N LYS A 102 -7.06 22.94 -6.44
CA LYS A 102 -6.83 24.28 -5.86
C LYS A 102 -8.05 25.18 -5.90
N SER A 103 -8.86 25.08 -6.95
CA SER A 103 -10.01 25.97 -7.16
C SER A 103 -11.27 25.56 -6.39
N ASN A 104 -11.51 24.26 -6.27
CA ASN A 104 -12.78 23.73 -5.77
C ASN A 104 -12.63 22.49 -4.86
N GLY A 105 -11.41 22.05 -4.59
CA GLY A 105 -11.11 20.90 -3.73
C GLY A 105 -11.35 19.53 -4.37
N LYS A 106 -11.66 19.46 -5.67
CA LYS A 106 -12.02 18.20 -6.35
C LYS A 106 -11.28 18.05 -7.68
N PRO A 107 -10.72 16.86 -7.97
CA PRO A 107 -10.10 16.58 -9.26
C PRO A 107 -11.16 16.27 -10.35
N PRO A 108 -10.77 16.17 -11.63
CA PRO A 108 -11.65 15.76 -12.71
C PRO A 108 -12.31 14.39 -12.46
N ARG A 109 -13.55 14.19 -12.91
CA ARG A 109 -14.27 12.91 -12.73
C ARG A 109 -13.74 11.75 -13.60
N GLN A 110 -12.95 12.06 -14.62
CA GLN A 110 -12.43 11.08 -15.57
C GLN A 110 -11.01 11.48 -15.95
N LEU A 111 -10.13 10.48 -15.99
CA LEU A 111 -8.73 10.64 -16.38
C LEU A 111 -8.39 9.63 -17.47
N GLN A 112 -7.34 9.92 -18.24
CA GLN A 112 -6.87 9.03 -19.30
C GLN A 112 -5.37 8.86 -19.21
N VAL A 113 -4.93 7.64 -18.91
CA VAL A 113 -3.52 7.31 -18.72
C VAL A 113 -3.20 6.07 -19.54
N ASN A 114 -2.18 6.14 -20.39
CA ASN A 114 -1.74 5.02 -21.23
C ASN A 114 -2.86 4.38 -22.08
N GLY A 115 -3.81 5.21 -22.54
CA GLY A 115 -4.96 4.76 -23.35
C GLY A 115 -6.10 4.14 -22.54
N ILE A 116 -5.95 4.00 -21.23
CA ILE A 116 -6.97 3.49 -20.30
C ILE A 116 -7.74 4.67 -19.73
N ARG A 117 -9.06 4.55 -19.67
CA ARG A 117 -9.93 5.55 -19.04
C ARG A 117 -10.21 5.11 -17.61
N TYR A 118 -9.98 6.03 -16.69
CA TYR A 118 -10.25 5.86 -15.27
C TYR A 118 -11.38 6.80 -14.86
N TYR A 119 -12.26 6.31 -13.99
CA TYR A 119 -13.44 7.00 -13.49
C TYR A 119 -13.29 7.22 -12.00
N PHE A 120 -13.57 8.45 -11.57
CA PHE A 120 -13.52 8.80 -10.16
C PHE A 120 -14.47 7.92 -9.36
N ASP A 121 -13.92 7.21 -8.39
CA ASP A 121 -14.67 6.31 -7.51
C ASP A 121 -14.88 6.95 -6.14
N GLY A 122 -13.80 7.44 -5.52
CA GLY A 122 -13.87 7.99 -4.17
C GLY A 122 -12.84 9.07 -3.84
N GLU A 123 -13.15 9.84 -2.78
CA GLU A 123 -12.22 10.75 -2.11
C GLU A 123 -12.13 10.35 -0.63
N TYR A 124 -10.92 10.14 -0.14
CA TYR A 124 -10.65 9.59 1.18
C TYR A 124 -9.60 10.46 1.89
N PRO A 125 -10.02 11.37 2.80
CA PRO A 125 -9.10 11.97 3.74
C PRO A 125 -8.62 10.88 4.72
N GLY A 126 -7.32 10.80 4.94
CA GLY A 126 -6.76 9.78 5.81
C GLY A 126 -5.50 10.24 6.53
N PHE A 127 -5.03 9.36 7.42
CA PHE A 127 -3.73 9.49 8.06
C PHE A 127 -2.85 8.33 7.63
N TRP A 128 -1.70 8.63 7.06
CA TRP A 128 -0.70 7.65 6.70
C TRP A 128 0.43 7.62 7.72
N ARG A 129 0.99 6.44 7.98
CA ARG A 129 2.28 6.31 8.65
C ARG A 129 3.05 5.10 8.16
N ASN A 130 4.37 5.22 8.14
CA ASN A 130 5.21 4.02 8.29
C ASN A 130 4.98 3.43 9.69
N ILE A 131 4.77 2.13 9.80
CA ILE A 131 4.37 1.49 11.07
C ILE A 131 5.41 1.68 12.20
N LYS A 132 6.67 1.95 11.85
CA LYS A 132 7.74 2.25 12.81
C LYS A 132 7.84 3.74 13.18
N ALA A 133 7.16 4.62 12.46
CA ALA A 133 7.11 6.03 12.76
C ALA A 133 6.20 6.31 13.97
N SER A 134 6.57 7.31 14.75
CA SER A 134 5.81 7.73 15.94
C SER A 134 4.68 8.71 15.63
N LYS A 135 4.60 9.20 14.39
CA LYS A 135 3.63 10.20 13.94
C LYS A 135 3.05 9.77 12.61
N SER A 136 1.76 9.99 12.44
CA SER A 136 1.09 9.97 11.15
C SER A 136 1.15 11.32 10.46
N GLN A 137 0.87 11.30 9.16
CA GLN A 137 0.76 12.46 8.28
C GLN A 137 -0.62 12.44 7.63
N GLU A 138 -1.27 13.60 7.60
CA GLU A 138 -2.54 13.79 6.91
C GLU A 138 -2.32 13.83 5.40
N PHE A 139 -3.25 13.23 4.67
CA PHE A 139 -3.26 13.27 3.21
C PHE A 139 -4.68 13.10 2.68
N MET A 140 -4.85 13.40 1.40
CA MET A 140 -6.07 13.12 0.65
C MET A 140 -5.77 12.10 -0.44
N LEU A 141 -6.56 11.03 -0.52
CA LEU A 141 -6.53 10.08 -1.61
C LEU A 141 -7.74 10.32 -2.53
N TRP A 142 -7.51 10.38 -3.83
CA TRP A 142 -8.54 10.19 -4.84
C TRP A 142 -8.27 8.89 -5.58
N ASP A 143 -9.27 8.01 -5.55
CA ASP A 143 -9.22 6.71 -6.20
C ASP A 143 -10.05 6.74 -7.49
N TYR A 144 -9.53 6.07 -8.51
CA TYR A 144 -10.16 5.95 -9.80
C TYR A 144 -10.00 4.53 -10.32
N TRP A 145 -11.08 3.96 -10.83
CA TRP A 145 -11.08 2.61 -11.42
C TRP A 145 -11.39 2.65 -12.91
N ASP A 146 -10.88 1.66 -13.64
CA ASP A 146 -11.28 1.45 -15.02
C ASP A 146 -12.65 0.75 -15.12
N ASP A 147 -13.20 0.62 -16.33
CA ASP A 147 -14.52 -0.01 -16.56
C ASP A 147 -14.56 -1.51 -16.17
N SER A 148 -13.42 -2.12 -15.83
CA SER A 148 -13.32 -3.55 -15.51
C SER A 148 -13.08 -3.83 -14.02
N ASP A 149 -12.89 -2.80 -13.21
CA ASP A 149 -12.48 -2.91 -11.80
C ASP A 149 -11.17 -3.70 -11.60
N GLU A 150 -10.32 -3.78 -12.63
CA GLU A 150 -9.04 -4.49 -12.56
C GLU A 150 -7.85 -3.54 -12.43
N LYS A 151 -8.01 -2.29 -12.84
CA LYS A 151 -6.95 -1.28 -12.80
C LYS A 151 -7.45 -0.04 -12.10
N CYS A 152 -6.59 0.52 -11.27
CA CYS A 152 -6.87 1.79 -10.61
C CYS A 152 -5.74 2.81 -10.79
N LEU A 153 -6.07 4.06 -10.52
CA LEU A 153 -5.14 5.19 -10.47
C LEU A 153 -5.38 5.88 -9.13
N ASN A 154 -4.39 5.84 -8.26
CA ASN A 154 -4.39 6.61 -7.04
C ASN A 154 -3.70 7.94 -7.28
N ILE A 155 -4.33 9.02 -6.84
CA ILE A 155 -3.70 10.33 -6.73
C ILE A 155 -3.78 10.74 -5.26
N GLU A 156 -2.62 11.01 -4.68
CA GLU A 156 -2.52 11.45 -3.30
C GLU A 156 -2.08 12.91 -3.27
N GLN A 157 -2.70 13.70 -2.41
CA GLN A 157 -2.22 15.03 -2.05
C GLN A 157 -1.68 15.02 -0.63
N TRP A 158 -0.42 15.42 -0.53
CA TRP A 158 0.33 15.62 0.70
C TRP A 158 0.55 17.11 0.91
N ASP A 159 0.13 17.61 2.07
CA ASP A 159 0.09 19.06 2.34
C ASP A 159 -0.60 19.84 1.19
N ASP A 160 -0.37 21.15 1.08
CA ASP A 160 -1.13 21.97 0.11
C ASP A 160 -0.68 21.81 -1.36
N ASN A 161 0.53 21.31 -1.65
CA ASN A 161 1.12 21.41 -3.00
C ASN A 161 1.93 20.18 -3.46
N THR A 162 1.88 19.06 -2.74
CA THR A 162 2.64 17.86 -3.13
C THR A 162 1.66 16.80 -3.60
N PHE A 163 1.83 16.32 -4.82
CA PHE A 163 1.02 15.25 -5.38
C PHE A 163 1.88 14.02 -5.68
N GLU A 164 1.35 12.86 -5.33
CA GLU A 164 1.87 11.56 -5.76
C GLU A 164 0.82 10.85 -6.61
N ALA A 165 1.27 9.95 -7.49
CA ALA A 165 0.39 9.14 -8.30
C ALA A 165 0.92 7.71 -8.41
N ALA A 166 0.02 6.74 -8.44
CA ALA A 166 0.36 5.35 -8.64
C ALA A 166 -0.67 4.66 -9.54
N LEU A 167 -0.21 3.77 -10.41
CA LEU A 167 -1.07 2.89 -11.18
C LEU A 167 -1.16 1.54 -10.46
N GLY A 168 -2.39 1.13 -10.16
CA GLY A 168 -2.69 -0.10 -9.48
C GLY A 168 -3.24 -1.17 -10.41
N THR A 169 -2.99 -2.43 -10.09
CA THR A 169 -3.68 -3.58 -10.69
C THR A 169 -4.16 -4.51 -9.59
N TRP A 170 -5.46 -4.78 -9.59
CA TRP A 170 -6.07 -5.74 -8.68
C TRP A 170 -5.50 -7.14 -8.88
N LYS A 171 -5.33 -7.87 -7.78
CA LYS A 171 -4.92 -9.25 -7.75
C LYS A 171 -5.75 -10.05 -6.74
N PRO A 172 -6.18 -11.26 -7.09
CA PRO A 172 -6.79 -12.14 -6.11
C PRO A 172 -5.74 -12.63 -5.10
N GLU A 173 -6.17 -12.99 -3.89
CA GLU A 173 -5.29 -13.50 -2.82
C GLU A 173 -4.36 -14.64 -3.30
N HIS A 174 -4.87 -15.56 -4.11
CA HIS A 174 -4.11 -16.70 -4.61
C HIS A 174 -3.01 -16.35 -5.63
N ALA A 175 -2.92 -15.09 -6.07
CA ALA A 175 -1.79 -14.61 -6.86
C ALA A 175 -0.50 -14.49 -6.00
N PHE A 176 -0.65 -14.45 -4.68
CA PHE A 176 0.43 -14.41 -3.71
C PHE A 176 0.61 -15.78 -3.06
N SER A 177 1.85 -16.23 -2.96
CA SER A 177 2.15 -17.58 -2.45
C SER A 177 3.45 -17.62 -1.67
N ASN A 178 3.75 -18.77 -1.06
CA ASN A 178 5.02 -19.05 -0.36
C ASN A 178 5.43 -17.97 0.66
N LEU A 179 4.44 -17.45 1.40
CA LEU A 179 4.72 -16.48 2.46
C LEU A 179 5.67 -17.09 3.48
N THR A 180 6.81 -16.44 3.68
CA THR A 180 7.89 -16.95 4.52
C THR A 180 8.33 -15.86 5.50
N PRO A 181 8.13 -16.05 6.81
CA PRO A 181 8.69 -15.15 7.81
C PRO A 181 10.21 -15.15 7.74
N ARG A 182 10.82 -13.98 7.92
CA ARG A 182 12.27 -13.92 8.16
C ARG A 182 12.57 -14.65 9.45
N GLU A 183 13.41 -15.68 9.41
CA GLU A 183 13.89 -16.32 10.63
C GLU A 183 14.48 -15.25 11.57
N GLN A 184 13.95 -15.16 12.79
CA GLN A 184 14.52 -14.31 13.83
C GLN A 184 15.92 -14.85 14.16
N ALA A 185 16.95 -14.17 13.67
CA ALA A 185 18.35 -14.43 14.05
C ALA A 185 18.59 -14.22 15.56
#